data_AF-A0A0L8BLT7-F1
#
_entry.id   AF-A0A0L8BLT7-F1
#
_cell.length_a   1.000
_cell.length_b   1.000
_cell.length_c   1.000
_cell.angle_alpha   90.00
_cell.angle_beta   90.00
_cell.angle_gamma   90.00
#
_symmetry.space_group_name_H-M   'P 1'
#
loop_
_entity.id
_entity.type
_entity.pdbx_description
1 polymer ?
#
loop_
_entity_poly.entity_id
_entity_poly.type
_entity_poly.pdbx_seq_one_letter_code
_entity_poly.pdbx_strand_id
1 'polypeptide(L)'
;MTTSTHGGGRARRAVILMTPDIENPTGIPTEKTYAVRANYAEAISEAGGMPLILPYEPHAIATALDLADGVLITGTTPGAEGETERRSFELKLVEHAVNAGKPLLGICHGMQLIGEWLGGTFARSLPGSCGETVEHMPSAIPDRLAHKISVEPGSVLAEVLGGVEAEVNSLHRHVLTGVGRFRVTARARDGVIEAFEGETPGFCLGIQWHPEYRLTDLDRGIFSTFVERSAECAAKDGIPKTPCSVRARLAARGLALPEASAPPGAFVGAIRAGNTVTVSGQVPLKDKTVLRTGHLGKGISLEEGRECARWAFLNALAQLERIAGRLDRVKGFVRLAGYVAATPDFTQHGVVVDGASELLREIFPQCWPHARIAVGVGSLPRGAPVEIELTALLG
;
A
#
# COMPACT_ATOMS: atom_id res chain seq x y z
N MET A 1 8.32 37.04 33.05
CA MET A 1 7.50 36.85 31.84
C MET A 1 8.09 35.68 31.06
N THR A 2 7.61 34.46 31.34
CA THR A 2 8.03 33.24 30.66
C THR A 2 6.93 32.85 29.68
N THR A 3 7.17 33.09 28.40
CA THR A 3 6.28 32.67 27.31
C THR A 3 6.45 31.18 27.06
N SER A 4 5.41 30.39 27.37
CA SER A 4 5.30 29.00 26.95
C SER A 4 5.03 28.95 25.45
N THR A 5 5.90 28.28 24.70
CA THR A 5 5.67 27.95 23.29
C THR A 5 4.70 26.77 23.19
N HIS A 6 3.53 27.01 22.59
CA HIS A 6 2.58 25.96 22.21
C HIS A 6 3.17 25.08 21.08
N GLY A 7 3.66 23.91 21.44
CA GLY A 7 3.94 22.81 20.51
C GLY A 7 2.71 21.92 20.31
N GLY A 8 1.66 22.44 19.69
CA GLY A 8 0.45 21.70 19.36
C GLY A 8 0.53 21.07 17.97
N GLY A 9 1.39 20.06 17.79
CA GLY A 9 1.36 19.24 16.57
C GLY A 9 0.07 18.45 16.52
N ARG A 10 -0.84 18.77 15.58
CA ARG A 10 -2.11 18.06 15.41
C ARG A 10 -1.80 16.59 15.07
N ALA A 11 -2.20 15.66 15.94
CA ALA A 11 -2.01 14.23 15.71
C ALA A 11 -2.61 13.83 14.35
N ARG A 12 -1.84 13.13 13.52
CA ARG A 12 -2.27 12.65 12.21
C ARG A 12 -3.43 11.67 12.39
N ARG A 13 -4.57 11.94 11.75
CA ARG A 13 -5.71 11.02 11.69
C ARG A 13 -5.40 9.86 10.74
N ALA A 14 -5.81 8.64 11.10
CA ALA A 14 -5.67 7.48 10.24
C ALA A 14 -6.55 7.64 8.99
N VAL A 15 -5.97 7.47 7.81
CA VAL A 15 -6.69 7.54 6.53
C VAL A 15 -7.34 6.19 6.25
N ILE A 16 -8.66 6.16 6.14
CA ILE A 16 -9.43 4.95 5.90
C ILE A 16 -10.03 5.02 4.49
N LEU A 17 -9.64 4.10 3.62
CA LEU A 17 -10.30 3.94 2.32
C LEU A 17 -11.60 3.18 2.50
N MET A 18 -12.69 3.66 1.91
CA MET A 18 -13.98 2.96 1.90
C MET A 18 -14.49 2.76 0.48
N THR A 19 -15.02 1.57 0.20
CA THR A 19 -15.54 1.24 -1.13
C THR A 19 -16.97 1.79 -1.28
N PRO A 20 -17.28 2.54 -2.36
CA PRO A 20 -18.64 2.92 -2.69
C PRO A 20 -19.40 1.76 -3.35
N ASP A 21 -20.72 1.89 -3.52
CA ASP A 21 -21.55 1.21 -4.52
C ASP A 21 -21.46 1.91 -5.89
N ILE A 22 -21.87 1.23 -6.97
CA ILE A 22 -22.14 1.86 -8.27
C ILE A 22 -23.64 1.87 -8.52
N GLU A 23 -24.17 3.05 -8.80
CA GLU A 23 -25.51 3.26 -9.33
C GLU A 23 -25.43 3.58 -10.83
N ASN A 24 -26.25 2.88 -11.62
CA ASN A 24 -26.42 3.13 -13.06
C ASN A 24 -27.85 3.65 -13.28
N PRO A 25 -28.04 4.97 -13.49
CA PRO A 25 -29.37 5.53 -13.68
C PRO A 25 -30.07 4.92 -14.90
N THR A 26 -31.30 4.45 -14.71
CA THR A 26 -32.11 3.92 -15.81
C THR A 26 -32.40 5.03 -16.83
N GLY A 27 -32.02 4.82 -18.09
CA GLY A 27 -32.25 5.78 -19.18
C GLY A 27 -31.06 6.68 -19.54
N ILE A 28 -29.94 6.59 -18.82
CA ILE A 28 -28.71 7.36 -19.12
C ILE A 28 -27.48 6.42 -19.13
N PRO A 29 -27.32 5.58 -20.17
CA PRO A 29 -26.36 4.47 -20.19
C PRO A 29 -24.87 4.86 -20.17
N THR A 30 -24.56 6.16 -20.27
CA THR A 30 -23.19 6.69 -20.23
C THR A 30 -22.79 7.27 -18.88
N GLU A 31 -23.71 7.40 -17.94
CA GLU A 31 -23.45 7.99 -16.62
C GLU A 31 -23.39 6.89 -15.56
N LYS A 32 -22.31 6.91 -14.77
CA LYS A 32 -22.13 6.03 -13.61
C LYS A 32 -21.91 6.89 -12.38
N THR A 33 -22.59 6.57 -11.28
CA THR A 33 -22.46 7.29 -10.01
C THR A 33 -21.88 6.37 -8.96
N TYR A 34 -20.86 6.85 -8.24
CA TYR A 34 -20.43 6.20 -7.01
C TYR A 34 -21.27 6.72 -5.85
N ALA A 35 -21.90 5.82 -5.12
CA ALA A 35 -22.74 6.15 -3.97
C ALA A 35 -22.20 5.44 -2.72
N VAL A 36 -22.16 6.13 -1.60
CA VAL A 36 -21.85 5.51 -0.31
C VAL A 36 -22.69 6.19 0.76
N ARG A 37 -23.26 5.41 1.68
CA ARG A 37 -24.03 5.97 2.79
C ARG A 37 -23.11 6.81 3.67
N ALA A 38 -23.56 8.02 4.01
CA ALA A 38 -22.82 8.95 4.88
C ALA A 38 -22.47 8.31 6.24
N ASN A 39 -23.32 7.41 6.74
CA ASN A 39 -23.14 6.67 7.99
C ASN A 39 -21.74 6.05 8.14
N TYR A 40 -21.18 5.47 7.06
CA TYR A 40 -19.83 4.89 7.11
C TYR A 40 -18.76 5.97 7.34
N ALA A 41 -18.84 7.07 6.59
CA ALA A 41 -17.89 8.18 6.69
C ALA A 41 -17.98 8.88 8.05
N GLU A 42 -19.20 9.06 8.56
CA GLU A 42 -19.47 9.64 9.87
C GLU A 42 -18.93 8.75 11.00
N ALA A 43 -19.15 7.43 10.94
CA ALA A 43 -18.65 6.49 11.94
C ALA A 43 -17.10 6.48 11.98
N ILE A 44 -16.44 6.51 10.82
CA ILE A 44 -14.97 6.66 10.75
C ILE A 44 -14.53 8.01 11.36
N SER A 45 -15.23 9.10 11.04
CA SER A 45 -14.88 10.44 11.50
C SER A 45 -15.07 10.61 13.01
N GLU A 46 -16.13 10.04 13.56
CA GLU A 46 -16.44 9.99 15.00
C GLU A 46 -15.37 9.22 15.77
N ALA A 47 -14.90 8.10 15.21
CA ALA A 47 -13.77 7.33 15.72
C ALA A 47 -12.39 8.02 15.55
N GLY A 48 -12.34 9.24 15.01
CA GLY A 48 -11.10 10.03 14.86
C GLY A 48 -10.32 9.75 13.57
N GLY A 49 -10.87 8.95 12.66
CA GLY A 49 -10.29 8.67 11.34
C GLY A 49 -10.57 9.75 10.30
N MET A 50 -10.02 9.56 9.10
CA MET A 50 -10.28 10.35 7.90
C MET A 50 -10.82 9.43 6.80
N PRO A 51 -12.13 9.44 6.51
CA PRO A 51 -12.69 8.60 5.47
C PRO A 51 -12.37 9.15 4.07
N LEU A 52 -12.01 8.26 3.14
CA LEU A 52 -11.82 8.56 1.73
C LEU A 52 -12.54 7.53 0.87
N ILE A 53 -13.39 7.99 -0.05
CA ILE A 53 -14.05 7.13 -1.03
C ILE A 53 -13.02 6.66 -2.05
N LEU A 54 -12.98 5.36 -2.33
CA LEU A 54 -12.09 4.75 -3.31
C LEU A 54 -12.84 4.39 -4.60
N PRO A 55 -12.67 5.15 -5.69
CA PRO A 55 -13.20 4.78 -7.01
C PRO A 55 -12.60 3.46 -7.52
N TYR A 56 -13.31 2.76 -8.41
CA TYR A 56 -12.88 1.46 -8.90
C TYR A 56 -11.84 1.58 -10.01
N GLU A 57 -10.61 1.88 -9.62
CA GLU A 57 -9.47 1.97 -10.53
C GLU A 57 -8.44 0.88 -10.17
N PRO A 58 -8.51 -0.33 -10.78
CA PRO A 58 -7.65 -1.45 -10.41
C PRO A 58 -6.14 -1.13 -10.44
N HIS A 59 -5.73 -0.28 -11.39
CA HIS A 59 -4.34 0.12 -11.56
C HIS A 59 -3.85 1.09 -10.46
N ALA A 60 -4.76 1.72 -9.72
CA ALA A 60 -4.45 2.69 -8.67
C ALA A 60 -4.44 2.08 -7.26
N ILE A 61 -4.88 0.82 -7.09
CA ILE A 61 -5.03 0.15 -5.78
C ILE A 61 -3.76 0.28 -4.93
N ALA A 62 -2.59 -0.09 -5.50
CA ALA A 62 -1.33 -0.02 -4.76
C ALA A 62 -1.00 1.40 -4.28
N THR A 63 -1.20 2.41 -5.13
CA THR A 63 -0.93 3.81 -4.77
C THR A 63 -1.94 4.33 -3.74
N ALA A 64 -3.20 3.92 -3.84
CA ALA A 64 -4.22 4.25 -2.85
C ALA A 64 -3.87 3.66 -1.47
N LEU A 65 -3.43 2.40 -1.42
CA LEU A 65 -3.03 1.73 -0.18
C LEU A 65 -1.76 2.35 0.45
N ASP A 66 -0.86 2.91 -0.36
CA ASP A 66 0.30 3.66 0.15
C ASP A 66 -0.12 4.92 0.95
N LEU A 67 -1.25 5.53 0.57
CA LEU A 67 -1.81 6.71 1.24
C LEU A 67 -2.70 6.35 2.44
N ALA A 68 -3.13 5.09 2.53
CA ALA A 68 -4.10 4.61 3.49
C ALA A 68 -3.45 3.91 4.70
N ASP A 69 -4.18 3.97 5.81
CA ASP A 69 -3.84 3.35 7.08
C ASP A 69 -4.74 2.12 7.37
N GLY A 70 -5.92 2.06 6.75
CA GLY A 70 -6.82 0.91 6.78
C GLY A 70 -7.82 0.94 5.62
N VAL A 71 -8.53 -0.17 5.40
CA VAL A 71 -9.55 -0.31 4.36
C VAL A 71 -10.85 -0.86 4.94
N LEU A 72 -11.95 -0.17 4.63
CA LEU A 72 -13.31 -0.58 4.92
C LEU A 72 -14.01 -1.01 3.62
N ILE A 73 -14.45 -2.28 3.56
CA ILE A 73 -15.36 -2.74 2.50
C ILE A 73 -16.78 -2.62 3.02
N THR A 74 -17.55 -1.75 2.39
CA THR A 74 -18.90 -1.41 2.85
C THR A 74 -19.91 -2.50 2.48
N GLY A 75 -21.08 -2.48 3.10
CA GLY A 75 -22.23 -3.26 2.64
C GLY A 75 -22.75 -2.77 1.29
N THR A 76 -23.67 -3.53 0.70
CA THR A 76 -24.43 -3.12 -0.50
C THR A 76 -25.92 -3.13 -0.20
N THR A 77 -26.73 -2.58 -1.11
CA THR A 77 -28.19 -2.65 -1.01
C THR A 77 -28.65 -4.09 -1.32
N PRO A 78 -29.57 -4.68 -0.54
CA PRO A 78 -30.07 -6.03 -0.81
C PRO A 78 -30.62 -6.17 -2.24
N GLY A 79 -30.17 -7.19 -2.96
CA GLY A 79 -30.53 -7.44 -4.37
C GLY A 79 -29.52 -6.89 -5.40
N ALA A 80 -28.52 -6.12 -4.96
CA ALA A 80 -27.38 -5.73 -5.79
C ALA A 80 -26.21 -6.74 -5.73
N GLU A 81 -26.37 -7.84 -4.98
CA GLU A 81 -25.32 -8.85 -4.78
C GLU A 81 -25.16 -9.73 -6.04
N GLY A 82 -24.03 -9.60 -6.75
CA GLY A 82 -23.74 -10.36 -7.97
C GLY A 82 -22.29 -10.25 -8.43
N GLU A 83 -21.97 -10.86 -9.58
CA GLU A 83 -20.67 -10.74 -10.25
C GLU A 83 -20.58 -9.37 -10.94
N THR A 84 -20.28 -8.34 -10.14
CA THR A 84 -20.27 -6.93 -10.55
C THR A 84 -18.85 -6.38 -10.66
N GLU A 85 -18.69 -5.27 -11.38
CA GLU A 85 -17.47 -4.47 -11.44
C GLU A 85 -16.91 -4.20 -10.03
N ARG A 86 -17.81 -3.88 -9.08
CA ARG A 86 -17.54 -3.73 -7.64
C ARG A 86 -16.83 -4.95 -7.05
N ARG A 87 -17.44 -6.14 -7.15
CA ARG A 87 -16.90 -7.36 -6.56
C ARG A 87 -15.50 -7.68 -7.10
N SER A 88 -15.29 -7.52 -8.41
CA SER A 88 -13.99 -7.78 -9.04
C SER A 88 -12.89 -6.83 -8.56
N PHE A 89 -13.25 -5.57 -8.29
CA PHE A 89 -12.34 -4.56 -7.74
C PHE A 89 -12.04 -4.83 -6.26
N GLU A 90 -13.08 -5.11 -5.47
CA GLU A 90 -12.97 -5.37 -4.04
C GLU A 90 -12.11 -6.60 -3.72
N LEU A 91 -12.24 -7.69 -4.49
CA LEU A 91 -11.37 -8.87 -4.31
C LEU A 91 -9.88 -8.53 -4.52
N LYS A 92 -9.56 -7.74 -5.54
CA LYS A 92 -8.18 -7.27 -5.78
C LYS A 92 -7.72 -6.34 -4.66
N LEU A 93 -8.61 -5.48 -4.16
CA LEU A 93 -8.33 -4.58 -3.05
C LEU A 93 -8.02 -5.36 -1.77
N VAL A 94 -8.80 -6.41 -1.44
CA VAL A 94 -8.54 -7.30 -0.31
C VAL A 94 -7.17 -7.95 -0.45
N GLU A 95 -6.87 -8.56 -1.60
CA GLU A 95 -5.57 -9.19 -1.86
C GLU A 95 -4.41 -8.21 -1.63
N HIS A 96 -4.49 -7.01 -2.19
CA HIS A 96 -3.44 -6.00 -2.05
C HIS A 96 -3.32 -5.47 -0.61
N ALA A 97 -4.45 -5.25 0.07
CA ALA A 97 -4.46 -4.78 1.46
C ALA A 97 -3.85 -5.82 2.41
N VAL A 98 -4.21 -7.11 2.25
CA VAL A 98 -3.63 -8.22 3.02
C VAL A 98 -2.13 -8.35 2.77
N ASN A 99 -1.70 -8.31 1.50
CA ASN A 99 -0.28 -8.37 1.14
C ASN A 99 0.53 -7.19 1.70
N ALA A 100 -0.10 -6.02 1.83
CA ALA A 100 0.49 -4.84 2.45
C ALA A 100 0.35 -4.80 3.98
N GLY A 101 -0.25 -5.82 4.61
CA GLY A 101 -0.47 -5.87 6.06
C GLY A 101 -1.43 -4.80 6.59
N LYS A 102 -2.29 -4.23 5.72
CA LYS A 102 -3.22 -3.16 6.09
C LYS A 102 -4.41 -3.73 6.88
N PRO A 103 -4.84 -3.05 7.95
CA PRO A 103 -6.09 -3.36 8.62
C PRO A 103 -7.31 -3.37 7.68
N LEU A 104 -8.15 -4.38 7.82
CA LEU A 104 -9.37 -4.60 7.06
C LEU A 104 -10.59 -4.66 7.97
N LEU A 105 -11.65 -3.94 7.59
CA LEU A 105 -12.99 -4.10 8.13
C LEU A 105 -13.96 -4.39 6.98
N GLY A 106 -14.74 -5.46 7.07
CA GLY A 106 -15.82 -5.77 6.14
C GLY A 106 -17.17 -5.72 6.83
N ILE A 107 -18.14 -5.00 6.24
CA ILE A 107 -19.50 -4.87 6.78
C ILE A 107 -20.50 -5.49 5.79
N CYS A 108 -21.37 -6.38 6.27
CA CYS A 108 -22.39 -7.10 5.50
C CYS A 108 -21.79 -7.78 4.25
N HIS A 109 -22.02 -7.24 3.04
CA HIS A 109 -21.36 -7.69 1.80
C HIS A 109 -19.83 -7.72 1.93
N GLY A 110 -19.23 -6.72 2.58
CA GLY A 110 -17.78 -6.67 2.78
C GLY A 110 -17.26 -7.83 3.62
N MET A 111 -17.99 -8.23 4.67
CA MET A 111 -17.65 -9.43 5.46
C MET A 111 -17.70 -10.68 4.59
N GLN A 112 -18.77 -10.84 3.81
CA GLN A 112 -18.98 -12.01 2.96
C GLN A 112 -17.86 -12.15 1.92
N LEU A 113 -17.49 -11.04 1.28
CA LEU A 113 -16.41 -10.99 0.30
C LEU A 113 -15.05 -11.35 0.90
N ILE A 114 -14.71 -10.77 2.06
CA ILE A 114 -13.46 -11.09 2.76
C ILE A 114 -13.48 -12.55 3.23
N GLY A 115 -14.58 -13.03 3.80
CA GLY A 115 -14.74 -14.40 4.27
C GLY A 115 -14.58 -15.43 3.15
N GLU A 116 -15.16 -15.17 1.98
CA GLU A 116 -14.97 -15.99 0.78
C GLU A 116 -13.51 -16.00 0.32
N TRP A 117 -12.86 -14.83 0.28
CA TRP A 117 -11.43 -14.73 -0.07
C TRP A 117 -10.51 -15.49 0.92
N LEU A 118 -10.92 -15.57 2.20
CA LEU A 118 -10.25 -16.36 3.23
C LEU A 118 -10.56 -17.86 3.14
N GLY A 119 -11.42 -18.30 2.21
CA GLY A 119 -11.75 -19.70 1.95
C GLY A 119 -13.09 -20.18 2.49
N GLY A 120 -13.91 -19.28 3.04
CA GLY A 120 -15.29 -19.58 3.45
C GLY A 120 -16.22 -19.78 2.25
N THR A 121 -17.45 -20.21 2.53
CA THR A 121 -18.48 -20.45 1.51
C THR A 121 -19.59 -19.41 1.60
N PHE A 122 -19.81 -18.69 0.51
CA PHE A 122 -20.92 -17.75 0.37
C PHE A 122 -22.22 -18.50 0.06
N ALA A 123 -23.18 -18.46 0.98
CA ALA A 123 -24.49 -19.07 0.80
C ALA A 123 -25.54 -18.00 0.43
N ARG A 124 -26.18 -18.20 -0.72
CA ARG A 124 -27.24 -17.30 -1.27
C ARG A 124 -28.60 -17.45 -0.57
N SER A 125 -28.69 -18.34 0.39
CA SER A 125 -29.88 -18.57 1.19
C SER A 125 -29.42 -18.90 2.61
N LEU A 126 -30.19 -18.43 3.60
CA LEU A 126 -30.01 -18.86 4.98
C LEU A 126 -30.05 -20.40 5.03
N PRO A 127 -29.09 -21.06 5.69
CA PRO A 127 -29.14 -22.51 5.87
C PRO A 127 -30.47 -22.89 6.55
N GLY A 128 -31.06 -24.01 6.13
CA GLY A 128 -32.25 -24.54 6.79
C GLY A 128 -32.00 -24.64 8.30
N SER A 129 -32.85 -23.97 9.08
CA SER A 129 -32.63 -23.73 10.51
C SER A 129 -32.30 -25.01 11.28
N CYS A 130 -31.12 -25.05 11.91
CA CYS A 130 -30.83 -25.96 13.00
C CYS A 130 -31.04 -25.22 14.33
N GLY A 131 -32.24 -24.66 14.58
CA GLY A 131 -32.52 -23.84 15.77
C GLY A 131 -33.75 -22.94 15.67
N GLU A 132 -33.87 -21.97 16.59
CA GLU A 132 -34.88 -20.89 16.57
C GLU A 132 -34.78 -20.07 15.28
N THR A 133 -35.90 -19.76 14.63
CA THR A 133 -35.90 -18.92 13.42
C THR A 133 -35.67 -17.45 13.79
N VAL A 134 -34.58 -16.86 13.29
CA VAL A 134 -34.25 -15.44 13.45
C VAL A 134 -34.60 -14.67 12.17
N GLU A 135 -35.22 -13.50 12.31
CA GLU A 135 -35.50 -12.60 11.17
C GLU A 135 -34.32 -11.66 10.92
N HIS A 136 -33.58 -11.91 9.83
CA HIS A 136 -32.37 -11.16 9.43
C HIS A 136 -32.63 -9.96 8.51
N MET A 137 -33.91 -9.65 8.27
CA MET A 137 -34.35 -8.46 7.52
C MET A 137 -35.67 -7.91 8.08
N PRO A 138 -35.70 -7.44 9.34
CA PRO A 138 -36.94 -6.97 9.98
C PRO A 138 -37.43 -5.62 9.44
N SER A 139 -36.61 -4.87 8.70
CA SER A 139 -36.96 -3.58 8.09
C SER A 139 -36.14 -3.31 6.83
N ALA A 140 -36.57 -2.34 6.02
CA ALA A 140 -35.85 -1.92 4.81
C ALA A 140 -34.55 -1.14 5.12
N ILE A 141 -34.40 -0.67 6.36
CA ILE A 141 -33.26 0.10 6.87
C ILE A 141 -32.87 -0.54 8.22
N PRO A 142 -31.58 -0.75 8.52
CA PRO A 142 -31.13 -1.35 9.77
C PRO A 142 -30.96 -0.29 10.88
N ASP A 143 -31.94 0.58 11.08
CA ASP A 143 -31.91 1.69 12.04
C ASP A 143 -32.45 1.32 13.44
N ARG A 144 -32.73 0.03 13.67
CA ARG A 144 -33.18 -0.52 14.95
C ARG A 144 -32.53 -1.87 15.22
N LEU A 145 -32.45 -2.21 16.50
CA LEU A 145 -32.02 -3.54 16.94
C LEU A 145 -33.01 -4.62 16.49
N ALA A 146 -32.47 -5.80 16.16
CA ALA A 146 -33.18 -6.89 15.50
C ALA A 146 -33.10 -8.20 16.28
N HIS A 147 -31.88 -8.66 16.59
CA HIS A 147 -31.67 -9.95 17.24
C HIS A 147 -30.42 -9.97 18.12
N LYS A 148 -30.33 -10.99 18.97
CA LYS A 148 -29.20 -11.23 19.86
C LYS A 148 -28.10 -12.03 19.16
N ILE A 149 -26.86 -11.77 19.56
CA ILE A 149 -25.67 -12.50 19.17
C ILE A 149 -24.92 -12.98 20.41
N SER A 150 -24.33 -14.16 20.32
CA SER A 150 -23.33 -14.66 21.28
C SER A 150 -21.94 -14.36 20.74
N VAL A 151 -21.06 -13.83 21.59
CA VAL A 151 -19.69 -13.42 21.27
C VAL A 151 -18.69 -14.34 21.96
N GLU A 152 -17.71 -14.82 21.21
CA GLU A 152 -16.68 -15.72 21.70
C GLU A 152 -15.70 -15.00 22.64
N PRO A 153 -15.42 -15.53 23.85
CA PRO A 153 -14.42 -14.97 24.74
C PRO A 153 -13.03 -14.86 24.11
N GLY A 154 -12.31 -13.79 24.46
CA GLY A 154 -10.98 -13.51 23.91
C GLY A 154 -10.97 -13.16 22.42
N SER A 155 -12.12 -12.72 21.89
CA SER A 155 -12.20 -12.02 20.61
C SER A 155 -12.12 -10.50 20.83
N VAL A 156 -11.78 -9.78 19.76
CA VAL A 156 -11.83 -8.32 19.70
C VAL A 156 -13.22 -7.80 20.09
N LEU A 157 -14.29 -8.48 19.65
CA LEU A 157 -15.64 -8.10 20.01
C LEU A 157 -15.93 -8.26 21.50
N ALA A 158 -15.44 -9.32 22.14
CA ALA A 158 -15.60 -9.51 23.58
C ALA A 158 -14.84 -8.44 24.38
N GLU A 159 -13.67 -8.01 23.91
CA GLU A 159 -12.90 -6.90 24.51
C GLU A 159 -13.66 -5.58 24.41
N VAL A 160 -14.22 -5.26 23.23
CA VAL A 160 -14.99 -4.04 23.00
C VAL A 160 -16.29 -4.04 23.81
N LEU A 161 -16.98 -5.17 23.86
CA LEU A 161 -18.26 -5.31 24.54
C LEU A 161 -18.13 -5.36 26.06
N GLY A 162 -17.03 -5.91 26.58
CA GLY A 162 -16.89 -6.26 28.00
C GLY A 162 -17.83 -7.41 28.43
N GLY A 163 -18.28 -8.24 27.48
CA GLY A 163 -19.30 -9.27 27.69
C GLY A 163 -19.32 -10.32 26.57
N VAL A 164 -20.31 -11.23 26.64
CA VAL A 164 -20.45 -12.38 25.72
C VAL A 164 -21.79 -12.41 24.97
N GLU A 165 -22.67 -11.44 25.19
CA GLU A 165 -23.93 -11.31 24.47
C GLU A 165 -24.21 -9.84 24.15
N ALA A 166 -24.73 -9.59 22.95
CA ALA A 166 -25.18 -8.27 22.51
C ALA A 166 -26.44 -8.38 21.65
N GLU A 167 -27.10 -7.25 21.41
CA GLU A 167 -28.21 -7.13 20.47
C GLU A 167 -27.79 -6.19 19.34
N VAL A 168 -28.06 -6.58 18.09
CA VAL A 168 -27.57 -5.90 16.88
C VAL A 168 -28.71 -5.67 15.88
N ASN A 169 -28.52 -4.72 14.96
CA ASN A 169 -29.41 -4.55 13.81
C ASN A 169 -29.17 -5.65 12.76
N SER A 170 -30.02 -5.72 11.74
CA SER A 170 -29.83 -6.71 10.67
C SER A 170 -30.47 -6.27 9.35
N LEU A 171 -29.75 -6.48 8.25
CA LEU A 171 -30.24 -6.30 6.88
C LEU A 171 -29.41 -7.16 5.91
N HIS A 172 -29.67 -8.47 5.86
CA HIS A 172 -29.00 -9.36 4.91
C HIS A 172 -29.84 -10.59 4.55
N ARG A 173 -29.67 -11.08 3.32
CA ARG A 173 -30.27 -12.33 2.82
C ARG A 173 -29.27 -13.47 2.69
N HIS A 174 -28.00 -13.10 2.61
CA HIS A 174 -26.90 -14.00 2.38
C HIS A 174 -26.10 -14.16 3.66
N VAL A 175 -25.37 -15.27 3.75
CA VAL A 175 -24.57 -15.60 4.92
C VAL A 175 -23.27 -16.25 4.52
N LEU A 176 -22.25 -16.02 5.34
CA LEU A 176 -21.02 -16.78 5.29
C LEU A 176 -21.20 -18.10 6.04
N THR A 177 -20.72 -19.18 5.43
CA THR A 177 -20.75 -20.53 6.02
C THR A 177 -19.40 -21.22 5.81
N GLY A 178 -19.22 -22.38 6.44
CA GLY A 178 -18.01 -23.19 6.28
C GLY A 178 -16.84 -22.74 7.16
N VAL A 179 -15.66 -23.22 6.81
CA VAL A 179 -14.39 -22.94 7.49
C VAL A 179 -13.41 -22.31 6.50
N GLY A 180 -12.53 -21.46 6.99
CA GLY A 180 -11.48 -20.83 6.20
C GLY A 180 -10.36 -20.33 7.10
N ARG A 181 -9.54 -19.42 6.57
CA ARG A 181 -8.49 -18.72 7.32
C ARG A 181 -9.08 -17.60 8.19
N PHE A 182 -10.06 -17.94 9.01
CA PHE A 182 -10.72 -17.03 9.94
C PHE A 182 -11.29 -17.79 11.14
N ARG A 183 -11.30 -17.12 12.29
CA ARG A 183 -11.99 -17.58 13.50
C ARG A 183 -13.35 -16.91 13.58
N VAL A 184 -14.42 -17.69 13.68
CA VAL A 184 -15.76 -17.15 13.98
C VAL A 184 -15.78 -16.61 15.40
N THR A 185 -16.25 -15.37 15.57
CA THR A 185 -16.23 -14.67 16.87
C THR A 185 -17.60 -14.21 17.33
N ALA A 186 -18.62 -14.21 16.47
CA ALA A 186 -20.00 -14.04 16.90
C ALA A 186 -20.96 -14.88 16.06
N ARG A 187 -22.05 -15.32 16.69
CA ARG A 187 -23.16 -16.04 16.04
C ARG A 187 -24.52 -15.54 16.51
N ALA A 188 -25.51 -15.56 15.62
CA ALA A 188 -26.91 -15.46 16.01
C ALA A 188 -27.43 -16.81 16.56
N ARG A 189 -28.62 -16.81 17.17
CA ARG A 189 -29.22 -18.00 17.81
C ARG A 189 -29.49 -19.17 16.87
N ASP A 190 -29.70 -18.87 15.59
CA ASP A 190 -29.88 -19.86 14.53
C ASP A 190 -28.55 -20.44 14.00
N GLY A 191 -27.42 -20.00 14.57
CA GLY A 191 -26.07 -20.45 14.21
C GLY A 191 -25.41 -19.65 13.09
N VAL A 192 -26.10 -18.67 12.49
CA VAL A 192 -25.55 -17.78 11.46
C VAL A 192 -24.31 -17.08 12.00
N ILE A 193 -23.25 -17.02 11.18
CA ILE A 193 -22.02 -16.31 11.51
C ILE A 193 -22.28 -14.82 11.40
N GLU A 194 -22.12 -14.12 12.52
CA GLU A 194 -22.35 -12.66 12.63
C GLU A 194 -21.04 -11.88 12.62
N ALA A 195 -19.95 -12.51 13.04
CA ALA A 195 -18.63 -11.91 12.96
C ALA A 195 -17.52 -12.97 12.85
N PHE A 196 -16.41 -12.56 12.26
CA PHE A 196 -15.16 -13.33 12.28
C PHE A 196 -13.94 -12.42 12.39
N GLU A 197 -12.85 -12.98 12.89
CA GLU A 197 -11.50 -12.43 12.79
C GLU A 197 -10.69 -13.20 11.75
N GLY A 198 -10.12 -12.49 10.78
CA GLY A 198 -9.38 -13.09 9.67
C GLY A 198 -7.92 -13.34 10.02
N GLU A 199 -7.38 -14.49 9.61
CA GLU A 199 -5.96 -14.81 9.72
C GLU A 199 -5.18 -14.10 8.61
N THR A 200 -4.80 -12.86 8.88
CA THR A 200 -4.00 -12.02 7.97
C THR A 200 -2.80 -11.41 8.70
N PRO A 201 -1.77 -10.90 7.99
CA PRO A 201 -0.66 -10.21 8.64
C PRO A 201 -1.07 -8.94 9.41
N GLY A 202 -2.19 -8.31 9.01
CA GLY A 202 -2.78 -7.15 9.67
C GLY A 202 -4.06 -7.50 10.47
N PHE A 203 -4.65 -6.49 11.11
CA PHE A 203 -5.98 -6.62 11.72
C PHE A 203 -7.04 -6.92 10.64
N CYS A 204 -7.89 -7.91 10.83
CA CYS A 204 -8.96 -8.23 9.89
C CYS A 204 -10.22 -8.63 10.64
N LEU A 205 -11.30 -7.86 10.48
CA LEU A 205 -12.59 -8.09 11.13
C LEU A 205 -13.71 -8.06 10.08
N GLY A 206 -14.56 -9.07 10.10
CA GLY A 206 -15.79 -9.14 9.31
C GLY A 206 -17.01 -9.08 10.22
N ILE A 207 -17.98 -8.22 9.91
CA ILE A 207 -19.22 -7.98 10.66
C ILE A 207 -20.42 -8.10 9.72
N GLN A 208 -21.43 -8.90 10.11
CA GLN A 208 -22.59 -9.17 9.25
C GLN A 208 -23.67 -8.09 9.41
N TRP A 209 -23.85 -7.56 10.61
CA TRP A 209 -24.75 -6.45 10.90
C TRP A 209 -24.17 -5.09 10.45
N HIS A 210 -24.88 -4.00 10.73
CA HIS A 210 -24.60 -2.65 10.24
C HIS A 210 -24.18 -1.68 11.36
N PRO A 211 -22.95 -1.79 11.89
CA PRO A 211 -22.47 -0.93 12.97
C PRO A 211 -22.32 0.53 12.54
N GLU A 212 -22.38 0.87 11.24
CA GLU A 212 -22.31 2.26 10.77
C GLU A 212 -23.50 3.11 11.24
N TYR A 213 -24.60 2.46 11.64
CA TYR A 213 -25.75 3.12 12.26
C TYR A 213 -25.50 3.52 13.71
N ARG A 214 -24.48 2.93 14.35
CA ARG A 214 -24.01 3.29 15.69
C ARG A 214 -25.15 3.30 16.72
N LEU A 215 -25.92 2.22 16.77
CA LEU A 215 -27.08 2.09 17.66
C LEU A 215 -26.66 1.77 19.10
N THR A 216 -25.47 1.16 19.26
CA THR A 216 -24.93 0.71 20.54
C THR A 216 -23.49 1.18 20.75
N ASP A 217 -22.99 1.06 21.98
CA ASP A 217 -21.58 1.31 22.29
C ASP A 217 -20.66 0.26 21.63
N LEU A 218 -21.15 -0.96 21.42
CA LEU A 218 -20.44 -1.99 20.65
C LEU A 218 -20.17 -1.50 19.22
N ASP A 219 -21.16 -0.92 18.56
CA ASP A 219 -21.01 -0.39 17.20
C ASP A 219 -19.94 0.70 17.12
N ARG A 220 -19.96 1.65 18.08
CA ARG A 220 -18.93 2.72 18.17
C ARG A 220 -17.56 2.15 18.49
N GLY A 221 -17.51 1.14 19.36
CA GLY A 221 -16.28 0.48 19.76
C GLY A 221 -15.62 -0.30 18.62
N ILE A 222 -16.40 -0.89 17.71
CA ILE A 222 -15.89 -1.54 16.50
C ILE A 222 -15.14 -0.55 15.62
N PHE A 223 -15.74 0.62 15.34
CA PHE A 223 -15.08 1.65 14.53
C PHE A 223 -13.87 2.26 15.24
N SER A 224 -13.98 2.52 16.55
CA SER A 224 -12.86 3.04 17.35
C SER A 224 -11.67 2.08 17.30
N THR A 225 -11.90 0.79 17.56
CA THR A 225 -10.88 -0.26 17.49
C THR A 225 -10.26 -0.33 16.09
N PHE A 226 -11.08 -0.34 15.03
CA PHE A 226 -10.56 -0.41 13.66
C PHE A 226 -9.69 0.80 13.30
N VAL A 227 -10.10 2.01 13.66
CA VAL A 227 -9.34 3.24 13.41
C VAL A 227 -8.04 3.26 14.23
N GLU A 228 -8.08 2.83 15.48
CA GLU A 228 -6.90 2.70 16.34
C GLU A 228 -5.89 1.70 15.76
N ARG A 229 -6.34 0.51 15.36
CA ARG A 229 -5.47 -0.50 14.71
C ARG A 229 -4.88 0.01 13.40
N SER A 230 -5.64 0.81 12.65
CA SER A 230 -5.17 1.49 11.43
C SER A 230 -4.08 2.52 11.75
N ALA A 231 -4.27 3.32 12.80
CA ALA A 231 -3.27 4.28 13.26
C ALA A 231 -1.99 3.60 13.77
N GLU A 232 -2.11 2.50 14.52
CA GLU A 232 -0.97 1.71 15.03
C GLU A 232 -0.15 1.09 13.89
N CYS A 233 -0.82 0.54 12.87
CA CYS A 233 -0.17 0.05 11.65
C CYS A 233 0.66 1.18 10.99
N ALA A 234 0.09 2.39 10.91
CA ALA A 234 0.81 3.56 10.40
C ALA A 234 2.04 3.95 11.22
N ALA A 235 1.98 3.79 12.54
CA ALA A 235 3.12 4.07 13.42
C ALA A 235 4.22 3.00 13.32
N LYS A 236 3.85 1.72 13.19
CA LYS A 236 4.79 0.59 13.06
C LYS A 236 5.58 0.61 11.76
N ASP A 237 4.99 1.13 10.68
CA ASP A 237 5.66 1.23 9.39
C ASP A 237 6.87 2.21 9.41
N GLY A 238 7.00 3.10 10.42
CA GLY A 238 8.17 3.97 10.65
C GLY A 238 8.52 4.94 9.50
N ILE A 239 7.80 4.86 8.39
CA ILE A 239 7.98 5.61 7.17
C ILE A 239 6.88 6.67 7.16
N PRO A 240 7.21 7.97 7.12
CA PRO A 240 6.22 9.00 6.88
C PRO A 240 5.42 8.64 5.62
N LYS A 241 4.11 8.35 5.77
CA LYS A 241 3.20 7.98 4.68
C LYS A 241 2.72 9.19 3.86
N THR A 242 3.47 10.28 3.90
CA THR A 242 3.56 11.17 2.74
C THR A 242 4.63 10.51 1.88
N PRO A 243 4.40 10.07 0.63
CA PRO A 243 5.47 9.48 -0.14
C PRO A 243 6.61 10.50 -0.19
N CYS A 244 7.64 10.30 0.61
CA CYS A 244 8.88 11.04 0.49
C CYS A 244 9.45 10.49 -0.80
N SER A 245 9.11 11.17 -1.90
CA SER A 245 9.47 10.77 -3.24
C SER A 245 10.96 10.45 -3.29
N VAL A 246 11.39 9.66 -4.26
CA VAL A 246 12.84 9.41 -4.42
C VAL A 246 13.63 10.73 -4.43
N ARG A 247 13.05 11.80 -5.02
CA ARG A 247 13.60 13.17 -4.98
C ARG A 247 13.67 13.76 -3.57
N ALA A 248 12.65 13.58 -2.74
CA ALA A 248 12.69 14.03 -1.35
C ALA A 248 13.69 13.22 -0.50
N ARG A 249 13.85 11.91 -0.75
CA ARG A 249 14.89 11.09 -0.12
C ARG A 249 16.31 11.52 -0.52
N LEU A 250 16.50 11.96 -1.77
CA LEU A 250 17.74 12.58 -2.21
C LEU A 250 17.98 13.93 -1.52
N ALA A 251 16.96 14.81 -1.49
CA ALA A 251 17.06 16.13 -0.87
C ALA A 251 17.40 16.06 0.63
N ALA A 252 16.80 15.11 1.36
CA ALA A 252 17.11 14.85 2.77
C ALA A 252 18.58 14.48 3.03
N ARG A 253 19.31 14.05 1.99
CA ARG A 253 20.74 13.72 2.01
C ARG A 253 21.62 14.82 1.42
N GLY A 254 21.06 16.01 1.18
CA GLY A 254 21.74 17.10 0.51
C GLY A 254 22.08 16.81 -0.96
N LEU A 255 21.37 15.88 -1.59
CA LEU A 255 21.55 15.54 -3.01
C LEU A 255 20.40 16.04 -3.87
N ALA A 256 20.71 16.31 -5.13
CA ALA A 256 19.73 16.53 -6.19
C ALA A 256 20.10 15.70 -7.42
N LEU A 257 19.09 15.35 -8.22
CA LEU A 257 19.35 14.78 -9.54
C LEU A 257 19.96 15.84 -10.45
N PRO A 258 21.04 15.53 -11.18
CA PRO A 258 21.57 16.42 -12.19
C PRO A 258 20.60 16.52 -13.37
N GLU A 259 20.81 17.50 -14.24
CA GLU A 259 20.14 17.55 -15.53
C GLU A 259 20.58 16.36 -16.40
N ALA A 260 19.62 15.63 -16.96
CA ALA A 260 19.91 14.50 -17.84
C ALA A 260 20.62 14.99 -19.11
N SER A 261 21.91 14.72 -19.23
CA SER A 261 22.71 15.18 -20.36
C SER A 261 22.30 14.51 -21.68
N ALA A 262 22.35 15.24 -22.78
CA ALA A 262 22.22 14.64 -24.11
C ALA A 262 23.41 13.71 -24.38
N PRO A 263 23.18 12.49 -24.92
CA PRO A 263 24.26 11.59 -25.30
C PRO A 263 25.20 12.24 -26.33
N PRO A 264 26.54 12.11 -26.18
CA PRO A 264 27.51 12.73 -27.08
C PRO A 264 27.71 11.97 -28.41
N GLY A 265 26.95 10.91 -28.67
CA GLY A 265 27.14 10.03 -29.83
C GLY A 265 25.83 9.44 -30.34
N ALA A 266 25.93 8.49 -31.28
CA ALA A 266 24.80 7.86 -31.97
C ALA A 266 24.09 6.79 -31.12
N PHE A 267 23.64 7.18 -29.91
CA PHE A 267 22.88 6.33 -28.99
C PHE A 267 21.99 7.19 -28.10
N VAL A 268 21.05 6.57 -27.39
CA VAL A 268 20.14 7.25 -26.45
C VAL A 268 20.60 7.04 -25.01
N GLY A 269 20.28 7.97 -24.11
CA GLY A 269 20.68 7.86 -22.71
C GLY A 269 20.00 6.72 -21.97
N ALA A 270 18.81 6.30 -22.43
CA ALA A 270 18.11 5.12 -21.95
C ALA A 270 17.09 4.67 -23.02
N ILE A 271 16.64 3.41 -22.94
CA ILE A 271 15.56 2.85 -23.77
C ILE A 271 14.61 2.04 -22.90
N ARG A 272 13.32 2.04 -23.25
CA ARG A 272 12.27 1.25 -22.59
C ARG A 272 11.79 0.14 -23.50
N ALA A 273 11.77 -1.09 -23.00
CA ALA A 273 11.15 -2.25 -23.62
C ALA A 273 10.18 -2.89 -22.62
N GLY A 274 8.86 -2.75 -22.88
CA GLY A 274 7.83 -3.17 -21.92
C GLY A 274 7.93 -2.41 -20.60
N ASN A 275 8.11 -3.14 -19.50
CA ASN A 275 8.34 -2.58 -18.17
C ASN A 275 9.84 -2.41 -17.82
N THR A 276 10.75 -2.80 -18.71
CA THR A 276 12.20 -2.73 -18.46
C THR A 276 12.78 -1.48 -19.09
N VAL A 277 13.60 -0.73 -18.34
CA VAL A 277 14.36 0.42 -18.83
C VAL A 277 15.84 0.13 -18.68
N THR A 278 16.59 0.17 -19.79
CA THR A 278 18.04 0.07 -19.78
C THR A 278 18.63 1.46 -20.00
N VAL A 279 19.50 1.88 -19.09
CA VAL A 279 20.20 3.17 -19.09
C VAL A 279 21.62 2.94 -19.60
N SER A 280 22.03 3.72 -20.60
CA SER A 280 23.40 3.69 -21.13
C SER A 280 24.41 4.11 -20.07
N GLY A 281 25.66 3.67 -20.19
CA GLY A 281 26.73 4.01 -19.25
C GLY A 281 26.85 5.53 -19.00
N GLN A 282 26.95 5.89 -17.72
CA GLN A 282 27.07 7.27 -17.25
C GLN A 282 28.35 7.46 -16.46
N VAL A 283 29.11 8.49 -16.82
CA VAL A 283 30.29 8.97 -16.10
C VAL A 283 29.90 10.03 -15.06
N PRO A 284 30.70 10.30 -14.01
CA PRO A 284 30.38 11.24 -12.95
C PRO A 284 30.45 12.69 -13.43
N LEU A 285 29.42 13.15 -14.13
CA LEU A 285 29.29 14.54 -14.51
C LEU A 285 28.70 15.35 -13.35
N LYS A 286 29.37 16.45 -13.02
CA LYS A 286 28.87 17.50 -12.13
C LYS A 286 29.04 18.83 -12.86
N ASP A 287 27.94 19.56 -13.01
CA ASP A 287 27.91 20.83 -13.76
C ASP A 287 28.50 20.71 -15.18
N LYS A 288 28.13 19.63 -15.89
CA LYS A 288 28.57 19.28 -17.26
C LYS A 288 30.07 18.95 -17.41
N THR A 289 30.82 18.90 -16.32
CA THR A 289 32.24 18.50 -16.30
C THR A 289 32.43 17.18 -15.57
N VAL A 290 33.46 16.40 -15.93
CA VAL A 290 33.77 15.16 -15.18
C VAL A 290 34.32 15.55 -13.81
N LEU A 291 33.73 14.99 -12.75
CA LEU A 291 34.06 15.31 -11.35
C LEU A 291 35.55 15.17 -11.03
N ARG A 292 36.18 14.12 -11.57
CA ARG A 292 37.60 13.80 -11.45
C ARG A 292 38.07 13.07 -12.70
N THR A 293 39.35 13.12 -12.99
CA THR A 293 39.98 12.34 -14.06
C THR A 293 41.18 11.58 -13.51
N GLY A 294 41.44 10.38 -14.02
CA GLY A 294 42.56 9.54 -13.60
C GLY A 294 42.15 8.11 -13.28
N HIS A 295 43.04 7.40 -12.59
CA HIS A 295 42.92 5.96 -12.36
C HIS A 295 42.99 5.61 -10.87
N LEU A 296 42.18 4.63 -10.47
CA LEU A 296 42.34 3.99 -9.17
C LEU A 296 43.67 3.22 -9.15
N GLY A 297 44.38 3.30 -8.02
CA GLY A 297 45.76 2.82 -7.91
C GLY A 297 46.81 3.80 -8.46
N LYS A 298 46.39 4.90 -9.12
CA LYS A 298 47.28 5.98 -9.57
C LYS A 298 46.57 7.32 -9.69
N GLY A 299 46.62 8.12 -8.61
CA GLY A 299 46.15 9.51 -8.59
C GLY A 299 44.70 9.68 -8.15
N ILE A 300 43.86 8.64 -8.18
CA ILE A 300 42.52 8.64 -7.58
C ILE A 300 42.51 7.72 -6.36
N SER A 301 42.09 8.26 -5.22
CA SER A 301 41.90 7.49 -3.99
C SER A 301 40.62 6.64 -4.03
N LEU A 302 40.52 5.67 -3.13
CA LEU A 302 39.34 4.81 -3.02
C LEU A 302 38.07 5.62 -2.69
N GLU A 303 38.19 6.62 -1.82
CA GLU A 303 37.08 7.50 -1.43
C GLU A 303 36.60 8.36 -2.60
N GLU A 304 37.53 8.97 -3.34
CA GLU A 304 37.19 9.72 -4.56
C GLU A 304 36.56 8.81 -5.63
N GLY A 305 37.01 7.55 -5.73
CA GLY A 305 36.38 6.55 -6.58
C GLY A 305 34.93 6.27 -6.18
N ARG A 306 34.66 6.10 -4.88
CA ARG A 306 33.30 5.89 -4.34
C ARG A 306 32.40 7.11 -4.59
N GLU A 307 32.93 8.32 -4.41
CA GLU A 307 32.21 9.56 -4.73
C GLU A 307 31.89 9.63 -6.23
N CYS A 308 32.84 9.26 -7.10
CA CYS A 308 32.62 9.17 -8.53
C CYS A 308 31.55 8.12 -8.89
N ALA A 309 31.55 6.94 -8.26
CA ALA A 309 30.51 5.94 -8.46
C ALA A 309 29.12 6.48 -8.08
N ARG A 310 29.03 7.19 -6.95
CA ARG A 310 27.80 7.84 -6.47
C ARG A 310 27.29 8.87 -7.49
N TRP A 311 28.16 9.71 -8.04
CA TRP A 311 27.77 10.71 -9.04
C TRP A 311 27.42 10.09 -10.40
N ALA A 312 28.15 9.08 -10.85
CA ALA A 312 27.82 8.32 -12.05
C ALA A 312 26.41 7.71 -11.95
N PHE A 313 26.08 7.13 -10.79
CA PHE A 313 24.74 6.60 -10.52
C PHE A 313 23.65 7.69 -10.51
N LEU A 314 23.91 8.86 -9.93
CA LEU A 314 22.96 10.00 -10.00
C LEU A 314 22.69 10.46 -11.44
N ASN A 315 23.71 10.46 -12.29
CA ASN A 315 23.53 10.74 -13.73
C ASN A 315 22.70 9.64 -14.42
N ALA A 316 22.88 8.37 -14.03
CA ALA A 316 22.07 7.26 -14.55
C ALA A 316 20.60 7.38 -14.12
N LEU A 317 20.34 7.79 -12.87
CA LEU A 317 18.98 8.06 -12.40
C LEU A 317 18.33 9.23 -13.14
N ALA A 318 19.08 10.28 -13.51
CA ALA A 318 18.54 11.37 -14.32
C ALA A 318 18.05 10.88 -15.69
N GLN A 319 18.80 9.99 -16.34
CA GLN A 319 18.36 9.35 -17.59
C GLN A 319 17.15 8.43 -17.39
N LEU A 320 17.13 7.66 -16.30
CA LEU A 320 16.01 6.79 -15.95
C LEU A 320 14.73 7.62 -15.73
N GLU A 321 14.82 8.70 -14.96
CA GLU A 321 13.67 9.57 -14.66
C GLU A 321 13.10 10.20 -15.93
N ARG A 322 13.96 10.62 -16.87
CA ARG A 322 13.51 11.18 -18.16
C ARG A 322 12.58 10.24 -18.93
N ILE A 323 12.78 8.93 -18.83
CA ILE A 323 11.92 7.92 -19.48
C ILE A 323 10.76 7.47 -18.57
N ALA A 324 11.00 7.35 -17.28
CA ALA A 324 9.98 6.93 -16.31
C ALA A 324 8.94 8.04 -16.03
N GLY A 325 9.30 9.30 -16.28
CA GLY A 325 8.58 10.52 -15.89
C GLY A 325 8.79 10.91 -14.43
N ARG A 326 8.85 9.91 -13.53
CA ARG A 326 9.21 10.06 -12.11
C ARG A 326 9.86 8.78 -11.60
N LEU A 327 10.84 8.91 -10.72
CA LEU A 327 11.56 7.75 -10.16
C LEU A 327 10.71 6.86 -9.25
N ASP A 328 9.61 7.36 -8.70
CA ASP A 328 8.70 6.56 -7.84
C ASP A 328 7.97 5.44 -8.59
N ARG A 329 8.04 5.41 -9.92
CA ARG A 329 7.53 4.31 -10.76
C ARG A 329 8.46 3.11 -10.83
N VAL A 330 9.70 3.22 -10.33
CA VAL A 330 10.65 2.11 -10.34
C VAL A 330 10.24 1.08 -9.28
N LYS A 331 10.03 -0.16 -9.71
CA LYS A 331 9.66 -1.30 -8.85
C LYS A 331 10.80 -2.28 -8.61
N GLY A 332 11.95 -2.11 -9.27
CA GLY A 332 13.11 -2.94 -9.05
C GLY A 332 14.28 -2.61 -9.96
N PHE A 333 15.43 -3.22 -9.69
CA PHE A 333 16.64 -3.10 -10.48
C PHE A 333 17.09 -4.50 -10.90
N VAL A 334 17.22 -4.71 -12.20
CA VAL A 334 17.70 -5.99 -12.74
C VAL A 334 19.22 -6.08 -12.57
N ARG A 335 19.92 -5.01 -12.96
CA ARG A 335 21.38 -4.99 -13.01
C ARG A 335 21.96 -3.60 -12.75
N LEU A 336 23.08 -3.54 -12.03
CA LEU A 336 23.98 -2.39 -11.96
C LEU A 336 25.39 -2.85 -12.37
N ALA A 337 25.95 -2.22 -13.39
CA ALA A 337 27.31 -2.51 -13.85
C ALA A 337 28.22 -1.33 -13.57
N GLY A 338 29.33 -1.60 -12.89
CA GLY A 338 30.36 -0.62 -12.63
C GLY A 338 31.66 -0.96 -13.35
N TYR A 339 32.15 0.01 -14.11
CA TYR A 339 33.45 -0.03 -14.77
C TYR A 339 34.35 1.00 -14.08
N VAL A 340 35.55 0.59 -13.69
CA VAL A 340 36.46 1.42 -12.90
C VAL A 340 37.78 1.51 -13.66
N ALA A 341 38.16 2.73 -14.04
CA ALA A 341 39.47 2.98 -14.65
C ALA A 341 40.54 2.81 -13.58
N ALA A 342 41.40 1.79 -13.73
CA ALA A 342 42.35 1.43 -12.69
C ALA A 342 43.68 0.92 -13.27
N THR A 343 44.74 0.97 -12.46
CA THR A 343 46.00 0.30 -12.77
C THR A 343 45.82 -1.22 -12.75
N PRO A 344 46.64 -2.01 -13.49
CA PRO A 344 46.53 -3.47 -13.53
C PRO A 344 46.53 -4.16 -12.16
N ASP A 345 47.25 -3.60 -11.17
CA ASP A 345 47.40 -4.19 -9.83
C ASP A 345 46.28 -3.79 -8.85
N PHE A 346 45.38 -2.89 -9.23
CA PHE A 346 44.28 -2.48 -8.35
C PHE A 346 43.19 -3.56 -8.33
N THR A 347 42.73 -3.94 -7.13
CA THR A 347 41.78 -5.06 -6.97
C THR A 347 40.46 -4.67 -6.28
N GLN A 348 40.36 -3.44 -5.76
CA GLN A 348 39.23 -3.00 -4.93
C GLN A 348 38.05 -2.41 -5.73
N HIS A 349 37.83 -2.89 -6.96
CA HIS A 349 36.77 -2.40 -7.85
C HIS A 349 35.37 -2.49 -7.21
N GLY A 350 35.08 -3.57 -6.50
CA GLY A 350 33.82 -3.75 -5.78
C GLY A 350 33.57 -2.65 -4.76
N VAL A 351 34.61 -2.26 -4.01
CA VAL A 351 34.54 -1.21 -2.98
C VAL A 351 34.28 0.17 -3.58
N VAL A 352 34.75 0.42 -4.80
CA VAL A 352 34.45 1.65 -5.55
C VAL A 352 32.97 1.66 -5.96
N VAL A 353 32.48 0.56 -6.55
CA VAL A 353 31.10 0.46 -7.04
C VAL A 353 30.08 0.42 -5.90
N ASP A 354 30.48 0.03 -4.68
CA ASP A 354 29.64 0.14 -3.48
C ASP A 354 29.09 1.56 -3.27
N GLY A 355 29.83 2.62 -3.68
CA GLY A 355 29.31 3.99 -3.60
C GLY A 355 28.01 4.23 -4.38
N ALA A 356 27.82 3.50 -5.48
CA ALA A 356 26.56 3.50 -6.24
C ALA A 356 25.50 2.59 -5.59
N SER A 357 25.88 1.35 -5.22
CA SER A 357 24.97 0.36 -4.63
C SER A 357 24.39 0.81 -3.28
N GLU A 358 25.19 1.49 -2.45
CA GLU A 358 24.75 2.04 -1.16
C GLU A 358 23.75 3.18 -1.35
N LEU A 359 24.02 4.12 -2.26
CA LEU A 359 23.08 5.21 -2.57
C LEU A 359 21.77 4.65 -3.14
N LEU A 360 21.84 3.64 -4.01
CA LEU A 360 20.66 2.94 -4.53
C LEU A 360 19.80 2.37 -3.39
N ARG A 361 20.42 1.65 -2.44
CA ARG A 361 19.74 1.10 -1.26
C ARG A 361 19.08 2.17 -0.40
N GLU A 362 19.78 3.28 -0.21
CA GLU A 362 19.31 4.38 0.62
C GLU A 362 18.06 5.09 0.06
N ILE A 363 17.96 5.23 -1.27
CA ILE A 363 16.88 6.00 -1.92
C ILE A 363 15.77 5.12 -2.51
N PHE A 364 16.01 3.81 -2.65
CA PHE A 364 15.01 2.79 -3.04
C PHE A 364 14.92 1.65 -2.01
N PRO A 365 14.61 1.93 -0.72
CA PRO A 365 14.70 0.93 0.34
C PRO A 365 13.79 -0.30 0.14
N GLN A 366 12.73 -0.17 -0.66
CA GLN A 366 11.77 -1.24 -0.92
C GLN A 366 12.08 -2.08 -2.17
N CYS A 367 13.02 -1.64 -3.03
CA CYS A 367 13.26 -2.29 -4.33
C CYS A 367 14.71 -2.21 -4.83
N TRP A 368 15.67 -2.00 -3.92
CA TRP A 368 17.11 -1.87 -4.22
C TRP A 368 17.89 -3.14 -4.60
N PRO A 369 17.48 -4.39 -4.26
CA PRO A 369 18.25 -5.57 -4.66
C PRO A 369 18.49 -5.59 -6.17
N HIS A 370 19.73 -5.86 -6.58
CA HIS A 370 20.16 -5.86 -7.98
C HIS A 370 21.29 -6.88 -8.20
N ALA A 371 21.34 -7.46 -9.40
CA ALA A 371 22.55 -8.16 -9.84
C ALA A 371 23.66 -7.12 -10.10
N ARG A 372 24.91 -7.48 -9.82
CA ARG A 372 26.03 -6.54 -9.93
C ARG A 372 27.25 -7.13 -10.62
N ILE A 373 27.91 -6.29 -11.41
CA ILE A 373 29.29 -6.51 -11.84
C ILE A 373 30.15 -5.27 -11.50
N ALA A 374 31.39 -5.49 -11.09
CA ALA A 374 32.39 -4.46 -10.85
C ALA A 374 33.72 -4.89 -11.45
N VAL A 375 34.17 -4.21 -12.51
CA VAL A 375 35.36 -4.60 -13.29
C VAL A 375 36.32 -3.44 -13.50
N GLY A 376 37.61 -3.77 -13.53
CA GLY A 376 38.67 -2.85 -13.91
C GLY A 376 38.79 -2.70 -15.41
N VAL A 377 39.01 -1.48 -15.90
CA VAL A 377 39.27 -1.17 -17.30
C VAL A 377 40.47 -0.23 -17.44
N GLY A 378 41.13 -0.27 -18.60
CA GLY A 378 42.33 0.56 -18.84
C GLY A 378 42.04 2.05 -19.01
N SER A 379 40.84 2.41 -19.46
CA SER A 379 40.38 3.80 -19.56
C SER A 379 38.86 3.85 -19.73
N LEU A 380 38.28 5.02 -19.47
CA LEU A 380 36.87 5.33 -19.66
C LEU A 380 36.71 6.65 -20.43
N PRO A 381 35.53 6.92 -21.02
CA PRO A 381 35.25 8.18 -21.71
C PRO A 381 35.62 9.40 -20.86
N ARG A 382 36.20 10.42 -21.51
CA ARG A 382 36.62 11.69 -20.89
C ARG A 382 37.64 11.52 -19.74
N GLY A 383 38.31 10.37 -19.64
CA GLY A 383 39.28 10.08 -18.59
C GLY A 383 38.65 9.91 -17.21
N ALA A 384 37.35 9.63 -17.15
CA ALA A 384 36.64 9.42 -15.89
C ALA A 384 37.16 8.19 -15.12
N PRO A 385 37.15 8.21 -13.78
CA PRO A 385 37.58 7.07 -12.98
C PRO A 385 36.52 5.96 -12.88
N VAL A 386 35.24 6.29 -13.05
CA VAL A 386 34.12 5.35 -12.90
C VAL A 386 33.04 5.61 -13.96
N GLU A 387 32.42 4.55 -14.44
CA GLU A 387 31.21 4.57 -15.27
C GLU A 387 30.18 3.57 -14.72
N ILE A 388 28.92 3.99 -14.62
CA ILE A 388 27.80 3.19 -14.12
C ILE A 388 26.73 3.03 -15.20
N GLU A 389 26.31 1.80 -15.43
CA GLU A 389 25.17 1.43 -16.28
C GLU A 389 24.13 0.70 -15.41
N LEU A 390 22.85 0.84 -15.72
CA LEU A 390 21.79 0.12 -14.99
C LEU A 390 20.62 -0.31 -15.86
N THR A 391 19.92 -1.36 -15.41
CA THR A 391 18.63 -1.77 -15.92
C THR A 391 17.62 -1.81 -14.78
N ALA A 392 16.49 -1.12 -14.94
CA ALA A 392 15.43 -0.99 -13.95
C ALA A 392 14.09 -1.51 -14.48
N LEU A 393 13.20 -1.88 -13.55
CA LEU A 393 11.82 -2.28 -13.81
C LEU A 393 10.88 -1.15 -13.40
N LEU A 394 9.92 -0.82 -14.25
CA LEU A 394 8.81 0.08 -13.96
C LEU A 394 7.57 -0.72 -13.58
N GLY A 395 6.71 -0.13 -12.74
CA GLY A 395 5.39 -0.67 -12.38
C GLY A 395 4.23 0.18 -12.88
#